data_AF-A0A3C0GK25-F1
#
_entry.id   AF-A0A3C0GK25-F1
#
_cell.length_a   1.000
_cell.length_b   1.000
_cell.length_c   1.000
_cell.angle_alpha   90.00
_cell.angle_beta   90.00
_cell.angle_gamma   90.00
#
_symmetry.space_group_name_H-M   'P 1'
#
loop_
_entity.id
_entity.type
_entity.pdbx_description
1 polymer ?
#
loop_
_entity_poly.entity_id
_entity_poly.type
_entity_poly.pdbx_seq_one_letter_code
_entity_poly.pdbx_strand_id
1 'polypeptide(L)'
;MIIQTLDIKDNCTGVFVENSFLFNNFDNTIKQAKLAWKHSPVFDDEKIEYLYVYLKGNDLSPYAFDSEMYEEYKLKMESHAKAAKVAKVQLEDLCFFDIIPEHQLLKWFSIRGQCMNKLHRAKSRPTDYSILHKAHVLATEISHNKIKFGTEFGRVRYNIFGSATGRLTTLKNSVPVLTLKKEQRSQLTPNNDMFLDLDINAAELRTLLALSGQEQPDIDLHEWNASELFNSSLSRSEAKQRMFAWLYNPVAIDESLEQCYNREIFRDFFSAEDQLVTTPFGRKLYVEEKKAQNYLLQSTTSDIVIENAYKIMKLLKNRRSNIAFTLHDSVILDFAKEDHDLVREIKETFETNRYGRFLSTIKIGKNFGEMRDLVL
;
A
#
# COMPACT_ATOMS: atom_id res chain seq x y z
N MET A 1 24.08 11.79 -5.01
CA MET A 1 24.05 11.54 -3.55
C MET A 1 22.92 10.58 -3.23
N ILE A 2 23.20 9.55 -2.41
CA ILE A 2 22.21 8.58 -1.93
C ILE A 2 22.07 8.76 -0.43
N ILE A 3 20.85 8.93 0.07
CA ILE A 3 20.56 9.07 1.50
C ILE A 3 20.01 7.76 2.09
N GLN A 4 20.44 7.44 3.31
CA GLN A 4 19.82 6.42 4.15
C GLN A 4 19.24 7.10 5.39
N THR A 5 17.94 6.94 5.63
CA THR A 5 17.29 7.48 6.84
C THR A 5 17.51 6.58 8.03
N LEU A 6 17.64 7.20 9.21
CA LEU A 6 17.74 6.56 10.51
C LEU A 6 16.36 6.51 11.19
N ASP A 7 15.32 6.21 10.42
CA ASP A 7 13.93 6.36 10.85
C ASP A 7 13.36 5.01 11.30
N ILE A 8 13.50 4.71 12.58
CA ILE A 8 12.94 3.49 13.19
C ILE A 8 11.67 3.83 14.00
N LYS A 9 11.61 5.01 14.63
CA LYS A 9 10.53 5.53 15.49
C LYS A 9 10.65 7.06 15.62
N ASP A 10 9.59 7.71 16.13
CA ASP A 10 9.46 9.17 16.31
C ASP A 10 10.64 9.85 17.04
N ASN A 11 11.37 9.08 17.85
CA ASN A 11 12.51 9.54 18.65
C ASN A 11 13.88 9.34 17.98
N CYS A 12 13.92 8.81 16.76
CA CYS A 12 15.16 8.68 16.01
C CYS A 12 15.07 9.34 14.65
N THR A 13 15.65 10.53 14.55
CA THR A 13 15.70 11.30 13.30
C THR A 13 17.14 11.59 12.94
N GLY A 14 17.49 11.31 11.69
CA GLY A 14 18.83 11.53 11.16
C GLY A 14 19.00 10.87 9.81
N VAL A 15 20.07 11.26 9.12
CA VAL A 15 20.41 10.74 7.81
C VAL A 15 21.86 10.32 7.77
N PHE A 16 22.14 9.23 7.07
CA PHE A 16 23.48 8.83 6.70
C PHE A 16 23.72 9.15 5.23
N VAL A 17 24.80 9.88 4.98
CA VAL A 17 25.16 10.40 3.66
C VAL A 17 26.67 10.58 3.59
N GLU A 18 27.28 10.18 2.47
CA GLU A 18 28.72 10.36 2.22
C GLU A 18 29.63 9.91 3.39
N ASN A 19 29.32 8.75 3.99
CA ASN A 19 30.04 8.17 5.14
C ASN A 19 29.98 9.00 6.44
N SER A 20 28.96 9.87 6.58
CA SER A 20 28.74 10.66 7.78
C SER A 20 27.28 10.57 8.25
N PHE A 21 27.08 10.65 9.56
CA PHE A 21 25.75 10.81 10.15
C PHE A 21 25.45 12.29 10.37
N LEU A 22 24.26 12.71 9.94
CA LEU A 22 23.72 14.05 10.21
C LEU A 22 22.43 13.87 11.01
N PHE A 23 22.48 14.28 12.28
CA PHE A 23 21.32 14.24 13.19
C PHE A 23 20.59 15.57 13.28
N ASN A 24 21.26 16.68 12.93
CA ASN A 24 20.71 18.03 12.98
C ASN A 24 20.94 18.75 11.65
N ASN A 25 20.08 19.72 11.31
CA ASN A 25 20.23 20.63 10.16
C ASN A 25 20.42 19.93 8.81
N PHE A 26 19.83 18.74 8.62
CA PHE A 26 19.98 17.96 7.38
C PHE A 26 19.00 18.35 6.27
N ASP A 27 18.16 19.38 6.46
CA ASP A 27 17.13 19.81 5.48
C ASP A 27 17.72 20.14 4.11
N ASN A 28 18.85 20.86 4.09
CA ASN A 28 19.53 21.21 2.83
C ASN A 28 20.06 19.96 2.12
N THR A 29 20.57 19.00 2.89
CA THR A 29 21.05 17.72 2.36
C THR A 29 19.91 16.90 1.76
N ILE A 30 18.76 16.84 2.44
CA ILE A 30 17.56 16.18 1.93
C ILE A 30 17.09 16.83 0.63
N LYS A 31 17.03 18.17 0.56
CA LYS A 31 16.59 18.90 -0.64
C LYS A 31 17.47 18.63 -1.86
N GLN A 32 18.75 18.32 -1.65
CA GLN A 32 19.69 18.01 -2.72
C GLN A 32 19.70 16.52 -3.12
N ALA A 33 19.09 15.66 -2.30
CA ALA A 33 19.03 14.23 -2.56
C ALA A 33 18.10 13.93 -3.73
N LYS A 34 18.55 13.04 -4.62
CA LYS A 34 17.74 12.48 -5.70
C LYS A 34 17.42 11.00 -5.50
N LEU A 35 18.18 10.35 -4.60
CA LEU A 35 18.10 8.93 -4.32
C LEU A 35 18.08 8.71 -2.81
N ALA A 36 17.22 7.82 -2.36
CA ALA A 36 17.21 7.35 -0.99
C ALA A 36 16.97 5.85 -0.92
N TRP A 37 17.29 5.23 0.21
CA TRP A 37 16.93 3.83 0.44
C TRP A 37 15.42 3.66 0.48
N LYS A 38 14.76 4.34 1.44
CA LYS A 38 13.31 4.30 1.67
C LYS A 38 12.79 5.73 1.84
N HIS A 39 11.49 5.90 1.60
CA HIS A 39 10.74 7.08 2.02
C HIS A 39 10.81 7.31 3.54
N SER A 40 10.71 8.57 3.93
CA SER A 40 10.52 9.06 5.29
C SER A 40 9.69 10.35 5.19
N PRO A 41 8.83 10.68 6.17
CA PRO A 41 7.93 11.85 6.10
C PRO A 41 8.64 13.20 5.90
N VAL A 42 9.94 13.30 6.19
CA VAL A 42 10.75 14.51 5.95
C VAL A 42 11.11 14.73 4.47
N PHE A 43 10.82 13.75 3.61
CA PHE A 43 11.16 13.79 2.19
C PHE A 43 10.03 14.36 1.33
N ASP A 44 10.44 15.14 0.32
CA ASP A 44 9.61 15.39 -0.86
C ASP A 44 9.72 14.18 -1.78
N ASP A 45 8.75 13.28 -1.70
CA ASP A 45 8.75 12.01 -2.41
C ASP A 45 8.72 12.15 -3.93
N GLU A 46 8.12 13.23 -4.47
CA GLU A 46 8.10 13.46 -5.91
C GLU A 46 9.50 13.76 -6.49
N LYS A 47 10.44 14.16 -5.63
CA LYS A 47 11.82 14.50 -6.02
C LYS A 47 12.83 13.39 -5.74
N ILE A 48 12.44 12.36 -5.00
CA ILE A 48 13.36 11.30 -4.53
C ILE A 48 12.95 9.95 -5.10
N GLU A 49 13.93 9.28 -5.70
CA GLU A 49 13.79 7.90 -6.11
C GLU A 49 14.24 6.94 -4.99
N TYR A 50 13.35 6.02 -4.61
CA TYR A 50 13.58 4.99 -3.59
C TYR A 50 14.13 3.68 -4.16
N LEU A 51 15.36 3.33 -3.77
CA LEU A 51 16.05 2.12 -4.22
C LEU A 51 15.52 0.84 -3.57
N TYR A 52 14.87 0.93 -2.41
CA TYR A 52 14.20 -0.22 -1.77
C TYR A 52 13.19 -0.90 -2.71
N VAL A 53 12.50 -0.12 -3.54
CA VAL A 53 11.49 -0.61 -4.49
C VAL A 53 12.10 -1.48 -5.60
N TYR A 54 13.37 -1.26 -5.97
CA TYR A 54 14.06 -2.01 -7.03
C TYR A 54 14.26 -3.48 -6.68
N LEU A 55 14.27 -3.81 -5.39
CA LEU A 55 14.55 -5.14 -4.89
C LEU A 55 13.29 -5.99 -4.70
N LYS A 56 12.08 -5.39 -4.74
CA LYS A 56 10.81 -6.10 -4.60
C LYS A 56 10.77 -7.09 -3.42
N GLY A 57 11.30 -6.67 -2.28
CA GLY A 57 11.37 -7.48 -1.05
C GLY A 57 12.66 -8.30 -0.88
N ASN A 58 13.53 -8.36 -1.90
CA ASN A 58 14.83 -9.02 -1.78
C ASN A 58 15.84 -8.20 -0.96
N ASP A 59 16.86 -8.88 -0.45
CA ASP A 59 17.96 -8.25 0.28
C ASP A 59 18.92 -7.50 -0.66
N LEU A 60 19.69 -6.57 -0.10
CA LEU A 60 20.72 -5.81 -0.79
C LEU A 60 22.05 -6.60 -0.91
N SER A 61 22.19 -7.73 -0.20
CA SER A 61 23.37 -8.60 -0.19
C SER A 61 23.89 -9.03 -1.56
N PRO A 62 23.07 -9.26 -2.62
CA PRO A 62 23.61 -9.59 -3.95
C PRO A 62 24.46 -8.46 -4.57
N TYR A 63 24.37 -7.25 -4.03
CA TYR A 63 25.14 -6.08 -4.46
C TYR A 63 26.31 -5.77 -3.53
N ALA A 64 26.61 -6.63 -2.56
CA ALA A 64 27.82 -6.50 -1.77
C ALA A 64 29.07 -6.69 -2.64
N PHE A 65 30.14 -5.98 -2.28
CA PHE A 65 31.49 -6.27 -2.78
C PHE A 65 32.10 -7.45 -2.02
N ASP A 66 31.84 -7.49 -0.72
CA ASP A 66 32.21 -8.56 0.18
C ASP A 66 30.93 -9.07 0.88
N SER A 67 30.45 -10.22 0.42
CA SER A 67 29.22 -10.82 0.93
C SER A 67 29.37 -11.33 2.36
N GLU A 68 30.55 -11.83 2.74
CA GLU A 68 30.82 -12.30 4.10
C GLU A 68 30.78 -11.14 5.08
N MET A 69 31.45 -10.04 4.76
CA MET A 69 31.43 -8.83 5.58
C MET A 69 30.04 -8.21 5.66
N TYR A 70 29.26 -8.22 4.57
CA TYR A 70 27.88 -7.73 4.59
C TYR A 70 27.03 -8.54 5.57
N GLU A 71 27.06 -9.87 5.48
CA GLU A 71 26.30 -10.74 6.37
C GLU A 71 26.78 -10.67 7.82
N GLU A 72 28.09 -10.54 8.05
CA GLU A 72 28.65 -10.33 9.39
C GLU A 72 28.07 -9.07 10.06
N TYR A 73 28.09 -7.93 9.37
CA TYR A 73 27.57 -6.68 9.92
C TYR A 73 26.04 -6.69 10.03
N LYS A 74 25.33 -7.33 9.10
CA LYS A 74 23.89 -7.54 9.21
C LYS A 74 23.56 -8.33 10.48
N LEU A 75 24.24 -9.44 10.72
CA LEU A 75 24.03 -10.26 11.91
C LEU A 75 24.38 -9.50 13.20
N LYS A 76 25.40 -8.64 13.19
CA LYS A 76 25.73 -7.74 14.31
C LYS A 76 24.58 -6.79 14.60
N MET A 77 24.01 -6.14 13.59
CA MET A 77 22.86 -5.23 13.76
C MET A 77 21.63 -5.96 14.30
N GLU A 78 21.33 -7.16 13.79
CA GLU A 78 20.22 -7.98 14.30
C GLU A 78 20.44 -8.45 15.74
N SER A 79 21.69 -8.78 16.09
CA SER A 79 22.06 -9.18 17.46
C SER A 79 21.89 -8.03 18.44
N HIS A 80 22.29 -6.81 18.07
CA HIS A 80 22.03 -5.61 18.88
C HIS A 80 20.54 -5.36 19.07
N ALA A 81 19.73 -5.48 18.01
CA ALA A 81 18.27 -5.34 18.11
C ALA A 81 17.65 -6.39 19.04
N LYS A 82 18.11 -7.65 18.98
CA LYS A 82 17.68 -8.71 19.89
C LYS A 82 18.11 -8.42 21.33
N ALA A 83 19.35 -8.00 21.54
CA ALA A 83 19.88 -7.65 22.86
C ALA A 83 19.10 -6.50 23.50
N ALA A 84 18.82 -5.42 22.75
CA ALA A 84 18.02 -4.30 23.22
C ALA A 84 16.61 -4.73 23.65
N LYS A 85 15.99 -5.63 22.89
CA LYS A 85 14.68 -6.21 23.22
C LYS A 85 14.73 -7.05 24.50
N VAL A 86 15.75 -7.90 24.65
CA VAL A 86 15.94 -8.75 25.85
C VAL A 86 16.19 -7.89 27.08
N ALA A 87 16.97 -6.82 26.94
CA ALA A 87 17.25 -5.85 28.00
C ALA A 87 16.05 -4.93 28.31
N LYS A 88 14.91 -5.08 27.61
CA LYS A 88 13.71 -4.23 27.75
C LYS A 88 14.02 -2.74 27.63
N VAL A 89 14.97 -2.38 26.77
CA VAL A 89 15.27 -0.97 26.46
C VAL A 89 14.00 -0.35 25.89
N GLN A 90 13.54 0.74 26.50
CA GLN A 90 12.42 1.52 25.99
C GLN A 90 12.91 2.32 24.77
N LEU A 91 12.83 1.68 23.60
CA LEU A 91 13.19 2.30 22.32
C LEU A 91 12.21 3.40 21.92
N GLU A 92 11.17 3.66 22.71
CA GLU A 92 10.30 4.83 22.63
C GLU A 92 11.01 6.12 23.08
N ASP A 93 11.97 6.01 24.00
CA ASP A 93 12.68 7.16 24.60
C ASP A 93 14.14 7.28 24.14
N LEU A 94 14.74 6.18 23.66
CA LEU A 94 16.11 6.14 23.15
C LEU A 94 16.14 5.70 21.68
N CYS A 95 16.92 6.40 20.84
CA CYS A 95 17.14 5.95 19.47
C CYS A 95 17.95 4.65 19.47
N PHE A 96 17.50 3.67 18.67
CA PHE A 96 18.20 2.39 18.50
C PHE A 96 19.65 2.54 18.00
N PHE A 97 19.96 3.59 17.24
CA PHE A 97 21.31 3.84 16.77
C PHE A 97 22.23 4.38 17.89
N ASP A 98 21.70 5.01 18.93
CA ASP A 98 22.53 5.52 20.04
C ASP A 98 23.15 4.40 20.89
N ILE A 99 22.55 3.21 20.88
CA ILE A 99 23.02 2.06 21.65
C ILE A 99 24.03 1.19 20.89
N ILE A 100 24.27 1.45 19.60
CA ILE A 100 25.21 0.68 18.79
C ILE A 100 26.54 1.44 18.72
N PRO A 101 27.69 0.77 18.90
CA PRO A 101 28.99 1.42 18.74
C PRO A 101 29.13 2.12 17.38
N GLU A 102 29.54 3.39 17.40
CA GLU A 102 29.59 4.25 16.21
C GLU A 102 30.38 3.63 15.05
N HIS A 103 31.54 3.03 15.33
CA HIS A 103 32.36 2.36 14.32
C HIS A 103 31.61 1.22 13.60
N GLN A 104 30.70 0.51 14.29
CA GLN A 104 29.90 -0.55 13.70
C GLN A 104 28.79 0.01 12.82
N LEU A 105 28.14 1.10 13.28
CA LEU A 105 27.14 1.80 12.48
C LEU A 105 27.72 2.38 11.21
N LEU A 106 28.82 3.15 11.32
CA LEU A 106 29.50 3.73 10.17
C LEU A 106 29.84 2.66 9.15
N LYS A 107 30.41 1.53 9.60
CA LYS A 107 30.76 0.42 8.71
C LYS A 107 29.53 -0.21 8.06
N TRP A 108 28.47 -0.50 8.82
CA TRP A 108 27.23 -1.05 8.28
C TRP A 108 26.58 -0.15 7.22
N PHE A 109 26.40 1.13 7.53
CA PHE A 109 25.79 2.08 6.61
C PHE A 109 26.67 2.37 5.39
N SER A 110 28.00 2.38 5.55
CA SER A 110 28.95 2.52 4.43
C SER A 110 28.86 1.33 3.47
N ILE A 111 28.89 0.10 3.99
CA ILE A 111 28.71 -1.12 3.18
C ILE A 111 27.39 -1.05 2.41
N ARG A 112 26.28 -0.73 3.08
CA ARG A 112 24.97 -0.58 2.42
C ARG A 112 24.99 0.50 1.34
N GLY A 113 25.61 1.65 1.61
CA GLY A 113 25.75 2.73 0.64
C GLY A 113 26.49 2.30 -0.62
N GLN A 114 27.54 1.49 -0.48
CA GLN A 114 28.25 0.89 -1.62
C GLN A 114 27.34 -0.06 -2.41
N CYS A 115 26.60 -0.94 -1.72
CA CYS A 115 25.66 -1.85 -2.37
C CYS A 115 24.55 -1.08 -3.11
N MET A 116 24.02 0.00 -2.54
CA MET A 116 23.01 0.85 -3.17
C MET A 116 23.53 1.52 -4.44
N ASN A 117 24.78 2.00 -4.43
CA ASN A 117 25.42 2.54 -5.64
C ASN A 117 25.57 1.47 -6.73
N LYS A 118 25.98 0.25 -6.37
CA LYS A 118 26.08 -0.87 -7.31
C LYS A 118 24.71 -1.28 -7.85
N LEU A 119 23.68 -1.35 -7.00
CA LEU A 119 22.29 -1.61 -7.39
C LEU A 119 21.80 -0.58 -8.42
N HIS A 120 21.96 0.71 -8.12
CA HIS A 120 21.49 1.78 -9.01
C HIS A 120 22.19 1.77 -10.37
N ARG A 121 23.47 1.36 -10.43
CA ARG A 121 24.21 1.21 -11.69
C ARG A 121 23.84 -0.07 -12.46
N ALA A 122 23.51 -1.15 -11.75
CA ALA A 122 23.31 -2.46 -12.35
C ALA A 122 21.86 -2.70 -12.82
N LYS A 123 20.86 -2.11 -12.16
CA LYS A 123 19.45 -2.31 -12.49
C LYS A 123 18.82 -1.07 -13.10
N SER A 124 18.12 -1.27 -14.21
CA SER A 124 17.20 -0.27 -14.74
C SER A 124 15.99 -0.12 -13.82
N ARG A 125 15.35 1.05 -13.89
CA ARG A 125 14.10 1.32 -13.17
C ARG A 125 13.03 0.27 -13.53
N PRO A 126 12.40 -0.40 -12.56
CA PRO A 126 11.33 -1.36 -12.83
C PRO A 126 10.15 -0.72 -13.57
N THR A 127 9.46 -1.50 -14.41
CA THR A 127 8.27 -1.04 -15.16
C THR A 127 7.11 -0.63 -14.25
N ASP A 128 6.98 -1.26 -13.09
CA ASP A 128 5.99 -0.96 -12.04
C ASP A 128 6.50 0.02 -10.97
N TYR A 129 7.64 0.69 -11.21
CA TYR A 129 8.24 1.58 -10.21
C TYR A 129 7.27 2.68 -9.76
N SER A 130 6.52 3.29 -10.69
CA SER A 130 5.61 4.40 -10.38
C SER A 130 4.55 4.00 -9.35
N ILE A 131 3.92 2.83 -9.51
CA ILE A 131 2.90 2.39 -8.56
C ILE A 131 3.51 1.88 -7.25
N LEU A 132 4.63 1.19 -7.31
CA LEU A 132 5.33 0.72 -6.11
C LEU A 132 5.91 1.88 -5.28
N HIS A 133 6.31 2.98 -5.92
CA HIS A 133 6.68 4.22 -5.25
C HIS A 133 5.51 4.73 -4.42
N LYS A 134 4.31 4.88 -5.03
CA LYS A 134 3.11 5.35 -4.34
C LYS A 134 2.72 4.43 -3.18
N ALA A 135 2.77 3.11 -3.41
CA ALA A 135 2.53 2.11 -2.37
C ALA A 135 3.52 2.23 -1.21
N HIS A 136 4.81 2.42 -1.51
CA HIS A 136 5.88 2.57 -0.51
C HIS A 136 5.69 3.84 0.32
N VAL A 137 5.42 4.98 -0.32
CA VAL A 137 5.16 6.25 0.37
C VAL A 137 3.91 6.13 1.25
N LEU A 138 2.79 5.70 0.68
CA LEU A 138 1.52 5.56 1.40
C LEU A 138 1.64 4.62 2.61
N ALA A 139 2.26 3.45 2.44
CA ALA A 139 2.48 2.50 3.53
C ALA A 139 3.41 3.06 4.62
N THR A 140 4.39 3.88 4.23
CA THR A 140 5.30 4.53 5.18
C THR A 140 4.55 5.60 5.97
N GLU A 141 3.80 6.48 5.32
CA GLU A 141 3.01 7.53 5.97
C GLU A 141 2.00 6.94 6.98
N ILE A 142 1.22 5.93 6.55
CA ILE A 142 0.28 5.22 7.43
C ILE A 142 1.00 4.61 8.64
N SER A 143 2.24 4.13 8.48
CA SER A 143 2.99 3.51 9.58
C SER A 143 3.49 4.49 10.64
N HIS A 144 3.48 5.80 10.36
CA HIS A 144 3.80 6.85 11.33
C HIS A 144 2.58 7.26 12.15
N ASN A 145 1.37 7.04 11.62
CA ASN A 145 0.13 7.34 12.32
C ASN A 145 -0.16 6.28 13.40
N LYS A 146 -0.32 6.73 14.65
CA LYS A 146 -0.85 5.89 15.73
C LYS A 146 -2.35 5.70 15.51
N ILE A 147 -2.88 4.55 15.88
CA ILE A 147 -4.32 4.27 15.88
C ILE A 147 -4.69 3.58 17.18
N LYS A 148 -5.86 3.92 17.73
CA LYS A 148 -6.38 3.29 18.93
C LYS A 148 -7.08 1.98 18.59
N PHE A 149 -6.63 0.90 19.22
CA PHE A 149 -7.23 -0.43 19.13
C PHE A 149 -7.54 -0.94 20.53
N GLY A 150 -8.81 -0.86 20.92
CA GLY A 150 -9.25 -1.10 22.29
C GLY A 150 -8.76 0.01 23.23
N THR A 151 -7.96 -0.36 24.23
CA THR A 151 -7.37 0.57 25.19
C THR A 151 -5.95 0.99 24.84
N GLU A 152 -5.34 0.37 23.83
CA GLU A 152 -3.95 0.59 23.46
C GLU A 152 -3.80 1.37 22.15
N PHE A 153 -2.66 2.02 21.99
CA PHE A 153 -2.24 2.60 20.72
C PHE A 153 -1.33 1.62 19.98
N GLY A 154 -1.61 1.42 18.71
CA GLY A 154 -0.77 0.66 17.80
C GLY A 154 -0.48 1.43 16.52
N ARG A 155 0.18 0.76 15.58
CA ARG A 155 0.44 1.27 14.23
C ARG A 155 0.07 0.22 13.20
N VAL A 156 -0.52 0.67 12.11
CA VAL A 156 -0.77 -0.17 10.94
C VAL A 156 0.52 -0.19 10.13
N ARG A 157 1.02 -1.39 9.80
CA ARG A 157 2.26 -1.52 9.04
C ARG A 157 2.05 -2.51 7.91
N TYR A 158 2.19 -2.04 6.68
CA TYR A 158 1.98 -2.88 5.51
C TYR A 158 3.29 -3.48 5.00
N ASN A 159 3.17 -4.68 4.43
CA ASN A 159 4.15 -5.27 3.53
C ASN A 159 3.63 -5.11 2.10
N ILE A 160 4.28 -4.23 1.33
CA ILE A 160 3.93 -3.96 -0.08
C ILE A 160 4.35 -5.09 -1.03
N PHE A 161 5.15 -6.06 -0.56
CA PHE A 161 5.61 -7.23 -1.31
C PHE A 161 5.08 -8.55 -0.73
N GLY A 162 4.08 -8.48 0.15
CA GLY A 162 3.61 -9.63 0.92
C GLY A 162 2.60 -10.53 0.20
N SER A 163 2.10 -10.13 -0.97
CA SER A 163 1.15 -10.91 -1.76
C SER A 163 1.62 -11.06 -3.20
N ALA A 164 1.20 -12.16 -3.85
CA ALA A 164 1.52 -12.42 -5.24
C ALA A 164 0.83 -11.45 -6.21
N THR A 165 -0.28 -10.84 -5.82
CA THR A 165 -1.03 -9.87 -6.65
C THR A 165 -0.66 -8.42 -6.35
N GLY A 166 0.26 -8.19 -5.41
CA GLY A 166 0.68 -6.87 -4.94
C GLY A 166 -0.36 -6.09 -4.15
N ARG A 167 -1.41 -6.77 -3.67
CA ARG A 167 -2.23 -6.32 -2.53
C ARG A 167 -1.33 -6.12 -1.31
N LEU A 168 -1.62 -5.07 -0.55
CA LEU A 168 -0.99 -4.86 0.75
C LEU A 168 -1.35 -6.01 1.70
N THR A 169 -0.39 -6.42 2.52
CA THR A 169 -0.63 -7.32 3.66
C THR A 169 -0.11 -6.69 4.95
N THR A 170 -0.58 -7.11 6.11
CA THR A 170 -0.10 -6.56 7.39
C THR A 170 1.18 -7.27 7.85
N LEU A 171 2.17 -6.50 8.31
CA LEU A 171 3.36 -7.04 8.97
C LEU A 171 3.01 -7.64 10.34
N LYS A 172 3.81 -8.61 10.78
CA LYS A 172 3.69 -9.18 12.14
C LYS A 172 3.84 -8.07 13.19
N ASN A 173 3.11 -8.19 14.31
CA ASN A 173 3.09 -7.21 15.40
C ASN A 173 2.62 -5.79 14.96
N SER A 174 1.77 -5.70 13.95
CA SER A 174 1.05 -4.47 13.59
C SER A 174 -0.43 -4.62 13.94
N VAL A 175 -1.16 -3.50 13.98
CA VAL A 175 -2.63 -3.54 14.12
C VAL A 175 -3.20 -4.27 12.90
N PRO A 176 -3.90 -5.40 13.06
CA PRO A 176 -4.16 -6.35 11.98
C PRO A 176 -5.39 -5.96 11.14
N VAL A 177 -5.46 -4.72 10.66
CA VAL A 177 -6.66 -4.13 10.02
C VAL A 177 -7.24 -4.98 8.90
N LEU A 178 -6.39 -5.66 8.09
CA LEU A 178 -6.82 -6.51 6.98
C LEU A 178 -7.42 -7.85 7.41
N THR A 179 -7.20 -8.30 8.64
CA THR A 179 -7.65 -9.62 9.14
C THR A 179 -8.52 -9.51 10.38
N LEU A 180 -8.95 -8.31 10.77
CA LEU A 180 -9.85 -8.11 11.90
C LEU A 180 -11.22 -8.73 11.62
N LYS A 181 -11.69 -9.53 12.58
CA LYS A 181 -13.06 -10.05 12.56
C LYS A 181 -14.06 -8.91 12.73
N LYS A 182 -15.28 -9.09 12.23
CA LYS A 182 -16.32 -8.05 12.24
C LYS A 182 -16.60 -7.53 13.65
N GLU A 183 -16.62 -8.43 14.64
CA GLU A 183 -16.91 -8.14 16.04
C GLU A 183 -15.79 -7.33 16.72
N GLN A 184 -14.59 -7.34 16.15
CA GLN A 184 -13.44 -6.61 16.67
C GLN A 184 -13.29 -5.21 16.06
N ARG A 185 -14.02 -4.91 14.97
CA ARG A 185 -13.88 -3.64 14.24
C ARG A 185 -14.27 -2.43 15.09
N SER A 186 -15.21 -2.57 16.03
CA SER A 186 -15.61 -1.49 16.95
C SER A 186 -14.50 -1.07 17.93
N GLN A 187 -13.46 -1.89 18.09
CA GLN A 187 -12.30 -1.55 18.92
C GLN A 187 -11.38 -0.53 18.23
N LEU A 188 -11.46 -0.39 16.91
CA LEU A 188 -10.73 0.65 16.20
C LEU A 188 -11.49 1.97 16.33
N THR A 189 -10.81 2.99 16.85
CA THR A 189 -11.36 4.33 17.01
C THR A 189 -10.41 5.39 16.42
N PRO A 190 -10.95 6.48 15.84
CA PRO A 190 -10.15 7.55 15.26
C PRO A 190 -9.46 8.37 16.36
N ASN A 191 -8.34 9.04 16.02
CA ASN A 191 -7.72 10.02 16.90
C ASN A 191 -8.32 11.42 16.70
N ASN A 192 -8.87 11.69 15.50
CA ASN A 192 -9.64 12.89 15.20
C ASN A 192 -11.12 12.67 15.56
N ASP A 193 -12.02 13.28 14.81
CA ASP A 193 -13.43 13.30 15.16
C ASP A 193 -14.16 12.02 14.74
N MET A 194 -13.80 11.42 13.61
CA MET A 194 -14.52 10.27 13.03
C MET A 194 -13.65 9.52 12.02
N PHE A 195 -14.03 8.28 11.72
CA PHE A 195 -13.59 7.64 10.49
C PHE A 195 -14.48 8.05 9.32
N LEU A 196 -13.86 8.25 8.17
CA LEU A 196 -14.52 8.35 6.87
C LEU A 196 -14.02 7.19 6.00
N ASP A 197 -14.90 6.30 5.58
CA ASP A 197 -14.60 5.11 4.77
C ASP A 197 -15.12 5.34 3.35
N LEU A 198 -14.22 5.27 2.37
CA LEU A 198 -14.56 5.27 0.96
C LEU A 198 -14.33 3.87 0.39
N ASP A 199 -15.36 3.25 -0.17
CA ASP A 199 -15.33 1.85 -0.62
C ASP A 199 -15.83 1.75 -2.07
N ILE A 200 -14.98 1.28 -2.98
CA ILE A 200 -15.35 1.17 -4.41
C ILE A 200 -16.43 0.10 -4.57
N ASN A 201 -17.57 0.48 -5.13
CA ASN A 201 -18.64 -0.45 -5.46
C ASN A 201 -18.15 -1.45 -6.52
N ALA A 202 -18.17 -2.74 -6.20
CA ALA A 202 -17.86 -3.81 -7.14
C ALA A 202 -16.51 -3.63 -7.88
N ALA A 203 -15.46 -3.26 -7.13
CA ALA A 203 -14.17 -2.79 -7.67
C ALA A 203 -13.54 -3.71 -8.75
N GLU A 204 -13.56 -5.03 -8.55
CA GLU A 204 -13.00 -5.98 -9.52
C GLU A 204 -13.85 -6.10 -10.79
N LEU A 205 -15.18 -5.93 -10.71
CA LEU A 205 -16.04 -5.88 -11.90
C LEU A 205 -15.84 -4.58 -12.69
N ARG A 206 -15.71 -3.46 -12.00
CA ARG A 206 -15.39 -2.18 -12.65
C ARG A 206 -14.05 -2.27 -13.37
N THR A 207 -13.07 -2.92 -12.75
CA THR A 207 -11.78 -3.21 -13.37
C THR A 207 -11.93 -4.13 -14.59
N LEU A 208 -12.78 -5.16 -14.54
CA LEU A 208 -13.06 -6.03 -15.69
C LEU A 208 -13.67 -5.25 -16.87
N LEU A 209 -14.68 -4.41 -16.60
CA LEU A 209 -15.30 -3.51 -17.58
C LEU A 209 -14.28 -2.55 -18.19
N ALA A 210 -13.46 -1.94 -17.34
CA ALA A 210 -12.42 -0.99 -17.73
C ALA A 210 -11.37 -1.63 -18.66
N LEU A 211 -10.88 -2.82 -18.30
CA LEU A 211 -9.93 -3.55 -19.14
C LEU A 211 -10.54 -3.97 -20.47
N SER A 212 -11.85 -4.18 -20.51
CA SER A 212 -12.61 -4.51 -21.72
C SER A 212 -12.96 -3.28 -22.57
N GLY A 213 -12.52 -2.07 -22.17
CA GLY A 213 -12.79 -0.82 -22.87
C GLY A 213 -14.25 -0.34 -22.77
N GLN A 214 -15.03 -0.88 -21.82
CA GLN A 214 -16.42 -0.48 -21.62
C GLN A 214 -16.54 0.78 -20.76
N GLU A 215 -17.57 1.58 -21.04
CA GLU A 215 -17.89 2.75 -20.22
C GLU A 215 -18.25 2.33 -18.79
N GLN A 216 -17.85 3.14 -17.81
CA GLN A 216 -18.07 2.85 -16.40
C GLN A 216 -19.49 3.27 -15.98
N PRO A 217 -20.34 2.35 -15.50
CA PRO A 217 -21.69 2.70 -15.07
C PRO A 217 -21.66 3.49 -13.75
N ASP A 218 -22.44 4.56 -13.64
CA ASP A 218 -22.56 5.38 -12.41
C ASP A 218 -23.64 4.86 -11.44
N ILE A 219 -23.80 3.54 -11.39
CA ILE A 219 -24.82 2.82 -10.60
C ILE A 219 -24.17 1.73 -9.75
N ASP A 220 -24.89 1.21 -8.75
CA ASP A 220 -24.45 0.03 -8.00
C ASP A 220 -24.52 -1.22 -8.89
N LEU A 221 -23.38 -1.78 -9.28
CA LEU A 221 -23.32 -2.94 -10.19
C LEU A 221 -23.93 -4.20 -9.59
N HIS A 222 -23.89 -4.38 -8.27
CA HIS A 222 -24.50 -5.55 -7.65
C HIS A 222 -26.03 -5.45 -7.66
N GLU A 223 -26.56 -4.24 -7.45
CA GLU A 223 -28.00 -3.98 -7.55
C GLU A 223 -28.49 -4.07 -9.00
N TRP A 224 -27.73 -3.52 -9.93
CA TRP A 224 -28.03 -3.60 -11.36
C TRP A 224 -28.01 -5.05 -11.87
N ASN A 225 -27.01 -5.86 -11.48
CA ASN A 225 -26.98 -7.28 -11.83
C ASN A 225 -28.20 -8.02 -11.27
N ALA A 226 -28.63 -7.70 -10.04
CA ALA A 226 -29.82 -8.31 -9.43
C ALA A 226 -31.11 -7.99 -10.20
N SER A 227 -31.29 -6.72 -10.58
CA SER A 227 -32.48 -6.22 -11.25
C SER A 227 -32.54 -6.64 -12.72
N GLU A 228 -31.49 -6.34 -13.49
CA GLU A 228 -31.50 -6.49 -14.95
C GLU A 228 -31.07 -7.87 -15.41
N LEU A 229 -29.97 -8.42 -14.88
CA LEU A 229 -29.44 -9.71 -15.37
C LEU A 229 -30.18 -10.92 -14.77
N PHE A 230 -30.68 -10.76 -13.55
CA PHE A 230 -31.38 -11.82 -12.83
C PHE A 230 -32.88 -11.54 -12.69
N ASN A 231 -33.43 -10.58 -13.43
CA ASN A 231 -34.87 -10.25 -13.46
C ASN A 231 -35.48 -10.06 -12.05
N SER A 232 -34.75 -9.42 -11.13
CA SER A 232 -35.14 -9.22 -9.72
C SER A 232 -35.47 -10.51 -8.95
N SER A 233 -35.04 -11.68 -9.46
CA SER A 233 -35.24 -12.97 -8.80
C SER A 233 -34.30 -13.21 -7.61
N LEU A 234 -33.21 -12.43 -7.55
CA LEU A 234 -32.19 -12.53 -6.51
C LEU A 234 -32.08 -11.20 -5.76
N SER A 235 -31.83 -11.28 -4.46
CA SER A 235 -31.38 -10.12 -3.69
C SER A 235 -29.99 -9.67 -4.13
N ARG A 236 -29.63 -8.41 -3.85
CA ARG A 236 -28.28 -7.86 -4.07
C ARG A 236 -27.17 -8.75 -3.51
N SER A 237 -27.39 -9.34 -2.33
CA SER A 237 -26.40 -10.23 -1.69
C SER A 237 -26.22 -11.55 -2.45
N GLU A 238 -27.32 -12.14 -2.92
CA GLU A 238 -27.28 -13.38 -3.70
C GLU A 238 -26.68 -13.14 -5.09
N ALA A 239 -27.04 -12.03 -5.74
CA ALA A 239 -26.45 -11.60 -7.00
C ALA A 239 -24.93 -11.42 -6.87
N LYS A 240 -24.47 -10.79 -5.77
CA LYS A 240 -23.03 -10.64 -5.46
C LYS A 240 -22.33 -11.99 -5.29
N GLN A 241 -22.95 -12.94 -4.57
CA GLN A 241 -22.37 -14.28 -4.37
C GLN A 241 -22.28 -15.07 -5.69
N ARG A 242 -23.37 -15.10 -6.47
CA ARG A 242 -23.41 -15.75 -7.79
C ARG A 242 -22.36 -15.16 -8.72
N MET A 243 -22.25 -13.83 -8.76
CA MET A 243 -21.25 -13.15 -9.57
C MET A 243 -19.83 -13.53 -9.16
N PHE A 244 -19.48 -13.56 -7.87
CA PHE A 244 -18.13 -13.94 -7.46
C PHE A 244 -17.82 -15.42 -7.71
N ALA A 245 -18.82 -16.30 -7.56
CA ALA A 245 -18.68 -17.70 -7.91
C ALA A 245 -18.35 -17.87 -9.41
N TRP A 246 -18.95 -17.05 -10.28
CA TRP A 246 -18.65 -17.02 -11.70
C TRP A 246 -17.30 -16.34 -12.01
N LEU A 247 -17.02 -15.18 -11.42
CA LEU A 247 -15.85 -14.36 -11.73
C LEU A 247 -14.53 -15.09 -11.42
N TYR A 248 -14.47 -15.80 -10.30
CA TYR A 248 -13.24 -16.46 -9.85
C TYR A 248 -13.10 -17.92 -10.29
N ASN A 249 -14.16 -18.51 -10.87
CA ASN A 249 -14.14 -19.88 -11.36
C ASN A 249 -14.04 -19.88 -12.90
N PRO A 250 -12.87 -20.23 -13.48
CA PRO A 250 -12.66 -20.16 -14.93
C PRO A 250 -13.55 -21.12 -15.73
N VAL A 251 -14.14 -22.14 -15.09
CA VAL A 251 -15.04 -23.09 -15.77
C VAL A 251 -16.52 -22.86 -15.48
N ALA A 252 -16.86 -21.91 -14.59
CA ALA A 252 -18.26 -21.55 -14.37
C ALA A 252 -18.82 -20.86 -15.61
N ILE A 253 -20.03 -21.21 -16.02
CA ILE A 253 -20.74 -20.60 -17.14
C ILE A 253 -21.95 -19.87 -16.57
N ASP A 254 -22.15 -18.63 -16.98
CA ASP A 254 -23.33 -17.84 -16.64
C ASP A 254 -23.68 -16.93 -17.83
N GLU A 255 -24.65 -17.37 -18.64
CA GLU A 255 -25.01 -16.70 -19.90
C GLU A 255 -25.39 -15.23 -19.69
N SER A 256 -26.09 -14.91 -18.60
CA SER A 256 -26.51 -13.54 -18.30
C SER A 256 -25.31 -12.64 -17.99
N LEU A 257 -24.31 -13.15 -17.25
CA LEU A 257 -23.09 -12.39 -16.95
C LEU A 257 -22.17 -12.29 -18.18
N GLU A 258 -22.06 -13.35 -18.98
CA GLU A 258 -21.19 -13.40 -20.16
C GLU A 258 -21.64 -12.49 -21.29
N GLN A 259 -22.94 -12.14 -21.35
CA GLN A 259 -23.45 -11.11 -22.26
C GLN A 259 -22.96 -9.70 -21.91
N CYS A 260 -22.61 -9.44 -20.64
CA CYS A 260 -22.22 -8.11 -20.17
C CYS A 260 -20.73 -7.98 -19.91
N TYR A 261 -20.08 -9.06 -19.47
CA TYR A 261 -18.72 -9.04 -18.96
C TYR A 261 -17.81 -9.98 -19.74
N ASN A 262 -16.71 -9.46 -20.27
CA ASN A 262 -15.71 -10.24 -20.99
C ASN A 262 -14.64 -10.80 -20.04
N ARG A 263 -14.78 -12.05 -19.60
CA ARG A 263 -13.77 -12.74 -18.77
C ARG A 263 -12.50 -13.08 -19.53
N GLU A 264 -12.51 -13.16 -20.85
CA GLU A 264 -11.33 -13.51 -21.65
C GLU A 264 -10.36 -12.35 -21.86
N ILE A 265 -10.72 -11.13 -21.41
CA ILE A 265 -9.88 -9.93 -21.57
C ILE A 265 -8.49 -10.06 -20.96
N PHE A 266 -8.29 -10.97 -20.01
CA PHE A 266 -6.97 -11.21 -19.43
C PHE A 266 -5.94 -11.70 -20.46
N ARG A 267 -6.39 -12.30 -21.58
CA ARG A 267 -5.52 -12.81 -22.64
C ARG A 267 -4.69 -11.71 -23.29
N ASP A 268 -5.22 -10.49 -23.37
CA ASP A 268 -4.50 -9.32 -23.89
C ASP A 268 -3.32 -8.92 -23.00
N PHE A 269 -3.30 -9.41 -21.75
CA PHE A 269 -2.28 -9.11 -20.74
C PHE A 269 -1.44 -10.34 -20.37
N PHE A 270 -1.70 -11.51 -20.96
CA PHE A 270 -1.12 -12.79 -20.57
C PHE A 270 -0.22 -13.38 -21.66
N SER A 271 1.04 -13.65 -21.31
CA SER A 271 1.95 -14.46 -22.11
C SER A 271 1.85 -15.92 -21.68
N ALA A 272 1.32 -16.77 -22.56
CA ALA A 272 1.22 -18.21 -22.32
C ALA A 272 2.58 -18.91 -22.28
N GLU A 273 3.54 -18.44 -23.09
CA GLU A 273 4.92 -18.96 -23.13
C GLU A 273 5.64 -18.72 -21.80
N ASP A 274 5.53 -17.50 -21.26
CA ASP A 274 6.21 -17.11 -20.03
C ASP A 274 5.40 -17.40 -18.75
N GLN A 275 4.15 -17.84 -18.89
CA GLN A 275 3.15 -17.89 -17.81
C GLN A 275 3.13 -16.60 -16.99
N LEU A 276 2.92 -15.48 -17.69
CA LEU A 276 3.14 -14.15 -17.14
C LEU A 276 1.97 -13.22 -17.47
N VAL A 277 1.38 -12.61 -16.44
CA VAL A 277 0.50 -11.44 -16.60
C VAL A 277 1.32 -10.15 -16.47
N THR A 278 1.15 -9.23 -17.41
CA THR A 278 1.66 -7.85 -17.31
C THR A 278 0.49 -6.88 -17.11
N THR A 279 0.39 -6.25 -15.94
CA THR A 279 -0.72 -5.34 -15.64
C THR A 279 -0.56 -3.99 -16.34
N PRO A 280 -1.63 -3.18 -16.47
CA PRO A 280 -1.55 -1.81 -17.01
C PRO A 280 -0.66 -0.85 -16.21
N PHE A 281 -0.29 -1.21 -14.97
CA PHE A 281 0.65 -0.48 -14.13
C PHE A 281 2.09 -0.99 -14.27
N GLY A 282 2.33 -1.91 -15.22
CA GLY A 282 3.65 -2.46 -15.54
C GLY A 282 4.11 -3.57 -14.60
N ARG A 283 3.23 -4.10 -13.73
CA ARG A 283 3.57 -5.19 -12.82
C ARG A 283 3.62 -6.50 -13.59
N LYS A 284 4.66 -7.29 -13.34
CA LYS A 284 4.87 -8.62 -13.92
C LYS A 284 4.55 -9.70 -12.88
N LEU A 285 3.58 -10.56 -13.19
CA LEU A 285 3.03 -11.56 -12.28
C LEU A 285 3.13 -12.96 -12.89
N TYR A 286 4.04 -13.79 -12.39
CA TYR A 286 4.17 -15.18 -12.84
C TYR A 286 3.01 -16.02 -12.29
N VAL A 287 2.20 -16.58 -13.17
CA VAL A 287 0.95 -17.26 -12.81
C VAL A 287 0.48 -18.19 -13.93
N GLU A 288 -0.07 -19.35 -13.55
CA GLU A 288 -0.77 -20.23 -14.48
C GLU A 288 -2.01 -19.55 -15.08
N GLU A 289 -2.33 -19.87 -16.33
CA GLU A 289 -3.44 -19.26 -17.09
C GLU A 289 -4.77 -19.30 -16.33
N LYS A 290 -5.11 -20.43 -15.68
CA LYS A 290 -6.35 -20.59 -14.91
C LYS A 290 -6.55 -19.59 -13.76
N LYS A 291 -5.49 -18.88 -13.36
CA LYS A 291 -5.50 -17.84 -12.31
C LYS A 291 -5.19 -16.45 -12.86
N ALA A 292 -4.86 -16.33 -14.16
CA ALA A 292 -4.37 -15.10 -14.77
C ALA A 292 -5.39 -13.96 -14.67
N GLN A 293 -6.67 -14.23 -14.96
CA GLN A 293 -7.75 -13.25 -14.81
C GLN A 293 -7.84 -12.73 -13.36
N ASN A 294 -7.86 -13.64 -12.38
CA ASN A 294 -7.96 -13.26 -10.96
C ASN A 294 -6.76 -12.40 -10.55
N TYR A 295 -5.54 -12.76 -10.98
CA TYR A 295 -4.34 -11.99 -10.67
C TYR A 295 -4.37 -10.60 -11.31
N LEU A 296 -4.80 -10.52 -12.58
CA LEU A 296 -4.93 -9.27 -13.31
C LEU A 296 -5.93 -8.32 -12.63
N LEU A 297 -7.13 -8.83 -12.31
CA LEU A 297 -8.19 -8.02 -11.68
C LEU A 297 -7.79 -7.57 -10.28
N GLN A 298 -7.31 -8.49 -9.43
CA GLN A 298 -6.91 -8.15 -8.07
C GLN A 298 -5.74 -7.17 -8.02
N SER A 299 -4.73 -7.37 -8.88
CA SER A 299 -3.57 -6.48 -8.93
C SER A 299 -3.96 -5.10 -9.44
N THR A 300 -4.69 -5.03 -10.55
CA THR A 300 -5.07 -3.76 -11.18
C THR A 300 -6.00 -2.97 -10.27
N THR A 301 -6.97 -3.64 -9.61
CA THR A 301 -7.84 -3.02 -8.61
C THR A 301 -7.03 -2.46 -7.43
N SER A 302 -6.09 -3.24 -6.89
CA SER A 302 -5.24 -2.79 -5.79
C SER A 302 -4.38 -1.58 -6.18
N ASP A 303 -3.86 -1.57 -7.41
CA ASP A 303 -3.03 -0.47 -7.92
C ASP A 303 -3.87 0.81 -8.10
N ILE A 304 -5.12 0.71 -8.55
CA ILE A 304 -6.06 1.85 -8.62
C ILE A 304 -6.32 2.42 -7.23
N VAL A 305 -6.62 1.56 -6.25
CA VAL A 305 -6.91 2.01 -4.87
C VAL A 305 -5.69 2.65 -4.23
N ILE A 306 -4.50 2.08 -4.41
CA ILE A 306 -3.24 2.66 -3.91
C ILE A 306 -2.98 4.02 -4.55
N GLU A 307 -3.13 4.13 -5.87
CA GLU A 307 -2.93 5.39 -6.58
C GLU A 307 -3.89 6.47 -6.09
N ASN A 308 -5.17 6.13 -5.89
CA ASN A 308 -6.18 7.08 -5.44
C ASN A 308 -6.01 7.44 -3.95
N ALA A 309 -5.67 6.48 -3.09
CA ALA A 309 -5.30 6.74 -1.70
C ALA A 309 -4.08 7.67 -1.60
N TYR A 310 -3.08 7.46 -2.46
CA TYR A 310 -1.91 8.35 -2.53
C TYR A 310 -2.30 9.78 -2.96
N LYS A 311 -3.21 9.94 -3.92
CA LYS A 311 -3.74 11.28 -4.29
C LYS A 311 -4.47 11.95 -3.12
N ILE A 312 -5.32 11.22 -2.41
CA ILE A 312 -6.03 11.74 -1.22
C ILE A 312 -5.03 12.12 -0.12
N MET A 313 -4.00 11.31 0.11
CA MET A 313 -2.92 11.63 1.04
C MET A 313 -2.22 12.95 0.68
N LYS A 314 -2.01 13.24 -0.61
CA LYS A 314 -1.49 14.54 -1.05
C LYS A 314 -2.47 15.68 -0.83
N LEU A 315 -3.74 15.48 -1.13
CA LEU A 315 -4.81 16.45 -0.91
C LEU A 315 -4.90 16.86 0.57
N LEU A 316 -4.72 15.91 1.48
CA LEU A 316 -4.76 16.11 2.93
C LEU A 316 -3.43 16.64 3.51
N LYS A 317 -2.43 16.98 2.70
CA LYS A 317 -1.16 17.50 3.20
C LYS A 317 -1.39 18.82 3.96
N ASN A 318 -0.80 18.93 5.16
CA ASN A 318 -1.00 20.04 6.10
C ASN A 318 -2.42 20.18 6.66
N ARG A 319 -3.26 19.14 6.52
CA ARG A 319 -4.54 19.02 7.20
C ARG A 319 -4.40 18.16 8.45
N ARG A 320 -5.41 18.21 9.32
CA ARG A 320 -5.47 17.34 10.49
C ARG A 320 -5.96 15.94 10.12
N SER A 321 -6.83 15.85 9.12
CA SER A 321 -7.24 14.58 8.54
C SER A 321 -6.07 13.85 7.86
N ASN A 322 -6.04 12.52 7.96
CA ASN A 322 -5.02 11.69 7.33
C ASN A 322 -5.59 10.32 6.96
N ILE A 323 -4.85 9.56 6.13
CA ILE A 323 -5.18 8.16 5.84
C ILE A 323 -4.87 7.33 7.09
N ALA A 324 -5.90 6.74 7.70
CA ALA A 324 -5.73 5.85 8.85
C ALA A 324 -5.21 4.48 8.41
N PHE A 325 -5.86 3.89 7.41
CA PHE A 325 -5.51 2.60 6.82
C PHE A 325 -6.32 2.34 5.54
N THR A 326 -5.92 1.31 4.79
CA THR A 326 -6.61 0.81 3.59
C THR A 326 -7.05 -0.64 3.78
N LEU A 327 -8.19 -1.01 3.20
CA LEU A 327 -8.72 -2.37 3.20
C LEU A 327 -9.06 -2.79 1.78
N HIS A 328 -8.09 -3.34 1.05
CA HIS A 328 -8.26 -3.81 -0.33
C HIS A 328 -8.85 -2.76 -1.28
N ASP A 329 -10.17 -2.72 -1.43
CA ASP A 329 -10.98 -1.82 -2.24
C ASP A 329 -11.48 -0.55 -1.52
N SER A 330 -11.11 -0.39 -0.25
CA SER A 330 -11.51 0.75 0.60
C SER A 330 -10.32 1.53 1.19
N VAL A 331 -10.55 2.83 1.42
CA VAL A 331 -9.64 3.77 2.09
C VAL A 331 -10.37 4.41 3.27
N ILE A 332 -9.76 4.31 4.45
CA ILE A 332 -10.31 4.83 5.70
C ILE A 332 -9.46 6.02 6.16
N LEU A 333 -10.10 7.16 6.35
CA LEU A 333 -9.47 8.38 6.87
C LEU A 333 -9.74 8.54 8.36
N ASP A 334 -8.72 8.93 9.12
CA ASP A 334 -8.89 9.50 10.46
C ASP A 334 -9.24 10.99 10.26
N PHE A 335 -10.54 11.29 10.24
CA PHE A 335 -11.08 12.52 9.68
C PHE A 335 -11.42 13.55 10.76
N ALA A 336 -10.93 14.78 10.57
CA ALA A 336 -11.25 15.93 11.40
C ALA A 336 -12.47 16.66 10.83
N LYS A 337 -13.41 17.03 11.70
CA LYS A 337 -14.65 17.71 11.30
C LYS A 337 -14.40 19.04 10.59
N GLU A 338 -13.29 19.70 10.89
CA GLU A 338 -12.90 20.95 10.24
C GLU A 338 -12.67 20.81 8.74
N ASP A 339 -12.23 19.64 8.27
CA ASP A 339 -11.95 19.36 6.85
C ASP A 339 -13.20 18.91 6.05
N HIS A 340 -14.41 19.06 6.61
CA HIS A 340 -15.66 18.58 6.00
C HIS A 340 -15.95 19.14 4.59
N ASP A 341 -15.42 20.31 4.26
CA ASP A 341 -15.52 20.94 2.95
C ASP A 341 -14.83 20.12 1.86
N LEU A 342 -13.80 19.33 2.22
CA LEU A 342 -13.06 18.47 1.30
C LEU A 342 -13.76 17.16 0.98
N VAL A 343 -14.85 16.78 1.66
CA VAL A 343 -15.45 15.43 1.52
C VAL A 343 -15.86 15.12 0.08
N ARG A 344 -16.41 16.09 -0.66
CA ARG A 344 -16.77 15.90 -2.07
C ARG A 344 -15.53 15.71 -2.95
N GLU A 345 -14.52 16.55 -2.77
CA GLU A 345 -13.26 16.46 -3.52
C GLU A 345 -12.49 15.16 -3.22
N ILE A 346 -12.49 14.70 -1.96
CA ILE A 346 -11.94 13.42 -1.54
C ILE A 346 -12.66 12.27 -2.24
N LYS A 347 -14.00 12.32 -2.29
CA LYS A 347 -14.81 11.32 -3.00
C LYS A 347 -14.44 11.28 -4.48
N GLU A 348 -14.49 12.43 -5.15
CA GLU A 348 -14.19 12.54 -6.57
C GLU A 348 -12.77 12.06 -6.88
N THR A 349 -11.80 12.39 -6.02
CA THR A 349 -10.42 11.90 -6.11
C THR A 349 -10.34 10.39 -5.97
N PHE A 350 -11.12 9.80 -5.07
CA PHE A 350 -11.15 8.36 -4.85
C PHE A 350 -11.79 7.59 -6.02
N GLU A 351 -12.81 8.17 -6.65
CA GLU A 351 -13.53 7.54 -7.76
C GLU A 351 -12.79 7.70 -9.10
N THR A 352 -12.07 8.80 -9.28
CA THR A 352 -11.44 9.14 -10.56
C THR A 352 -10.11 8.42 -10.75
N ASN A 353 -10.05 7.58 -11.78
CA ASN A 353 -8.85 6.86 -12.18
C ASN A 353 -8.64 6.89 -13.70
N ARG A 354 -7.60 6.22 -14.20
CA ARG A 354 -7.24 6.21 -15.62
C ARG A 354 -8.30 5.61 -16.55
N TYR A 355 -9.30 4.92 -16.01
CA TYR A 355 -10.41 4.32 -16.74
C TYR A 355 -11.74 5.05 -16.50
N GLY A 356 -11.69 6.27 -15.97
CA GLY A 356 -12.86 7.06 -15.63
C GLY A 356 -13.27 6.92 -14.16
N ARG A 357 -14.56 7.05 -13.90
CA ARG A 357 -15.11 7.11 -12.54
C ARG A 357 -15.54 5.72 -12.06
N PHE A 358 -14.94 5.25 -10.98
CA PHE A 358 -15.39 4.05 -10.27
C PHE A 358 -16.24 4.48 -9.08
N LEU A 359 -17.56 4.34 -9.18
CA LEU A 359 -18.49 4.72 -8.11
C LEU A 359 -18.07 4.06 -6.79
N SER A 360 -18.05 4.86 -5.73
CA SER A 360 -17.78 4.44 -4.36
C SER A 360 -18.96 4.75 -3.43
N THR A 361 -19.04 4.03 -2.34
CA THR A 361 -19.87 4.41 -1.20
C THR A 361 -19.03 5.19 -0.20
N ILE A 362 -19.69 6.04 0.61
CA ILE A 362 -19.03 6.72 1.73
C ILE A 362 -19.76 6.39 3.01
N LYS A 363 -19.00 6.05 4.04
CA LYS A 363 -19.50 5.81 5.38
C LYS A 363 -18.74 6.62 6.41
N ILE A 364 -19.42 6.94 7.50
CA ILE A 364 -18.88 7.74 8.59
C ILE A 364 -19.20 7.08 9.94
N GLY A 365 -18.27 7.14 10.88
CA GLY A 365 -18.48 6.50 12.18
C GLY A 365 -17.48 6.94 13.24
N LYS A 366 -17.87 6.80 14.52
CA LYS A 366 -16.99 7.05 15.68
C LYS A 366 -16.09 5.85 16.01
N ASN A 367 -16.34 4.71 15.38
CA ASN A 367 -15.50 3.52 15.40
C ASN A 367 -15.71 2.77 14.07
N PHE A 368 -14.78 1.88 13.71
CA PHE A 368 -14.83 1.19 12.42
C PHE A 368 -15.90 0.09 12.33
N GLY A 369 -16.43 -0.38 13.46
CA GLY A 369 -17.49 -1.41 13.49
C GLY A 369 -18.90 -0.86 13.21
N GLU A 370 -19.12 0.42 13.52
CA GLU A 370 -20.43 1.07 13.53
C GLU A 370 -20.43 2.30 12.61
N MET A 371 -20.21 2.04 11.32
CA MET A 371 -20.21 3.04 10.26
C MET A 371 -21.62 3.19 9.66
N ARG A 372 -22.00 4.40 9.27
CA ARG A 372 -23.28 4.71 8.61
C ARG A 372 -23.04 5.35 7.26
N ASP A 373 -23.90 5.08 6.30
CA ASP A 373 -23.82 5.71 4.98
C ASP A 373 -23.94 7.22 5.08
N LEU A 374 -23.09 7.93 4.35
CA LEU A 374 -23.10 9.38 4.22
C LEU A 374 -23.60 9.74 2.82
N VAL A 375 -24.74 10.43 2.76
CA VAL A 375 -25.29 10.99 1.51
C VAL A 375 -24.78 12.42 1.37
N LEU A 376 -24.15 12.74 0.24
CA LEU A 376 -23.46 14.02 -0.03
C LEU A 376 -24.27 15.05 -0.80
#